data_AF-A0A928CVM5-F1
#
_entry.id   AF-A0A928CVM5-F1
#
_cell.length_a   1.000
_cell.length_b   1.000
_cell.length_c   1.000
_cell.angle_alpha   90.00
_cell.angle_beta   90.00
_cell.angle_gamma   90.00
#
_symmetry.space_group_name_H-M   'P 1'
#
loop_
_entity.id
_entity.type
_entity.pdbx_description
1 polymer ?
#
loop_
_entity_poly.entity_id
_entity_poly.type
_entity_poly.pdbx_seq_one_letter_code
_entity_poly.pdbx_strand_id
1 'polypeptide(L)'
;MPILKRFSCVCSPDFSLYRDMPLAMKIWNVYRSRLLGQIMQRAGIRVIPTISWAGKDTYSFCFSGIDCNSVVSISTVGTLKSVEGQSIFQKGCRKMCSVIRPKAILLYGNIPDFDFGEIEIIQYKYSRYDWKNRKNKVY
;
A
#
# COMPACT_ATOMS: atom_id res chain seq x y z
N MET A 1 -9.32 21.07 -0.83
CA MET A 1 -9.96 19.74 -0.75
C MET A 1 -10.79 19.62 0.54
N PRO A 2 -11.99 20.23 0.61
CA PRO A 2 -12.73 20.39 1.87
C PRO A 2 -13.13 19.07 2.54
N ILE A 3 -13.58 18.08 1.77
CA ILE A 3 -14.02 16.77 2.31
C ILE A 3 -12.87 16.04 3.00
N LEU A 4 -11.69 15.98 2.36
CA LEU A 4 -10.53 15.27 2.90
C LEU A 4 -9.94 15.93 4.16
N LYS A 5 -10.05 17.25 4.30
CA LYS A 5 -9.59 17.98 5.49
C LYS A 5 -10.35 17.63 6.77
N ARG A 6 -11.50 16.96 6.66
CA ARG A 6 -12.30 16.50 7.81
C ARG A 6 -11.70 15.27 8.50
N PHE A 7 -10.70 14.63 7.90
CA PHE A 7 -10.05 13.44 8.44
C PHE A 7 -8.65 13.77 9.01
N SER A 8 -8.25 13.07 10.06
CA SER A 8 -6.93 13.27 10.71
C SER A 8 -5.74 12.93 9.80
N CYS A 9 -5.94 12.04 8.85
CA CYS A 9 -5.00 11.71 7.78
C CYS A 9 -5.73 11.02 6.62
N VAL A 10 -5.08 10.94 5.47
CA VAL A 10 -5.59 10.26 4.26
C VAL A 10 -4.49 9.42 3.64
N CYS A 11 -4.81 8.20 3.21
CA CYS A 11 -3.87 7.38 2.44
C CYS A 11 -3.72 7.93 1.01
N SER A 12 -2.50 7.94 0.44
CA SER A 12 -2.34 8.31 -0.96
C SER A 12 -3.10 7.33 -1.87
N PRO A 13 -3.67 7.79 -3.00
CA PRO A 13 -4.40 6.92 -3.92
C PRO A 13 -3.57 5.71 -4.33
N ASP A 14 -4.14 4.51 -4.24
CA ASP A 14 -3.49 3.26 -4.66
C ASP A 14 -3.92 2.88 -6.06
N PHE A 15 -2.95 2.81 -6.98
CA PHE A 15 -3.18 2.36 -8.34
C PHE A 15 -2.50 1.02 -8.51
N SER A 16 -3.30 0.00 -8.84
CA SER A 16 -2.84 -1.39 -8.95
C SER A 16 -1.59 -1.53 -9.81
N LEU A 17 -0.63 -2.31 -9.32
CA LEU A 17 0.53 -2.75 -10.07
C LEU A 17 0.40 -4.24 -10.37
N TYR A 18 -0.02 -4.57 -11.60
CA TYR A 18 -0.07 -5.95 -12.05
C TYR A 18 1.29 -6.41 -12.58
N ARG A 19 1.59 -7.71 -12.44
CA ARG A 19 2.90 -8.28 -12.78
C ARG A 19 3.16 -8.24 -14.29
N ASP A 20 2.13 -8.54 -15.05
CA ASP A 20 2.03 -8.57 -16.51
C ASP A 20 1.82 -7.18 -17.14
N MET A 21 1.66 -6.12 -16.33
CA MET A 21 1.56 -4.75 -16.83
C MET A 21 2.90 -4.26 -17.42
N PRO A 22 2.89 -3.53 -18.55
CA PRO A 22 4.10 -2.87 -19.08
C PRO A 22 4.78 -1.99 -18.04
N LEU A 23 6.13 -1.99 -18.04
CA LEU A 23 6.92 -1.24 -17.06
C LEU A 23 6.57 0.26 -17.04
N ALA A 24 6.34 0.86 -18.21
CA ALA A 24 5.94 2.26 -18.32
C ALA A 24 4.64 2.57 -17.56
N MET A 25 3.65 1.67 -17.61
CA MET A 25 2.41 1.82 -16.86
C MET A 25 2.61 1.63 -15.36
N LYS A 26 3.48 0.68 -14.95
CA LYS A 26 3.85 0.50 -13.54
C LYS A 26 4.47 1.78 -12.97
N ILE A 27 5.41 2.38 -13.70
CA ILE A 27 6.04 3.66 -13.33
C ILE A 27 4.99 4.77 -13.26
N TRP A 28 4.13 4.88 -14.28
CA TRP A 28 3.07 5.89 -14.33
C TRP A 28 2.11 5.79 -13.13
N ASN A 29 1.71 4.58 -12.75
CA ASN A 29 0.81 4.35 -11.61
C ASN A 29 1.44 4.79 -10.28
N VAL A 30 2.72 4.49 -10.07
CA VAL A 30 3.45 4.98 -8.88
C VAL A 30 3.60 6.49 -8.92
N TYR A 31 4.04 7.05 -10.04
CA TYR A 31 4.22 8.49 -10.22
C TYR A 31 2.95 9.27 -9.87
N ARG A 32 1.80 8.89 -10.44
CA ARG A 32 0.54 9.61 -10.20
C ARG A 32 0.02 9.42 -8.77
N SER A 33 0.29 8.28 -8.13
CA SER A 33 -0.01 8.09 -6.70
C SER A 33 0.76 9.09 -5.85
N ARG A 34 2.08 9.23 -6.10
CA ARG A 34 2.96 10.16 -5.38
C ARG A 34 2.59 11.61 -5.65
N LEU A 35 2.32 11.97 -6.91
CA LEU A 35 1.89 13.32 -7.29
C LEU A 35 0.59 13.71 -6.59
N LEU A 36 -0.42 12.85 -6.58
CA LEU A 36 -1.68 13.14 -5.90
C LEU A 36 -1.50 13.25 -4.38
N GLY A 37 -0.69 12.38 -3.77
CA GLY A 37 -0.31 12.51 -2.36
C GLY A 37 0.38 13.84 -2.06
N GLN A 38 1.29 14.27 -2.93
CA GLN A 38 2.01 15.54 -2.83
C GLN A 38 1.07 16.75 -2.96
N ILE A 39 0.10 16.71 -3.88
CA ILE A 39 -0.95 17.73 -4.02
C ILE A 39 -1.81 17.80 -2.75
N MET A 40 -2.17 16.66 -2.16
CA MET A 40 -2.91 16.61 -0.89
C MET A 40 -2.09 17.21 0.25
N GLN A 41 -0.78 16.90 0.35
CA GLN A 41 0.11 17.50 1.33
C GLN A 41 0.21 19.02 1.18
N ARG A 42 0.38 19.52 -0.05
CA ARG A 42 0.35 20.98 -0.35
C ARG A 42 -0.97 21.64 0.06
N ALA A 43 -2.07 20.90 0.04
CA ALA A 43 -3.36 21.39 0.52
C ALA A 43 -3.50 21.40 2.06
N GLY A 44 -2.46 21.01 2.82
CA GLY A 44 -2.45 20.94 4.28
C GLY A 44 -3.05 19.65 4.84
N ILE A 45 -3.13 18.58 4.06
CA ILE A 45 -3.61 17.27 4.51
C ILE A 45 -2.43 16.41 4.95
N ARG A 46 -2.55 15.76 6.11
CA ARG A 46 -1.60 14.73 6.54
C ARG A 46 -1.81 13.48 5.68
N VAL A 47 -0.82 13.11 4.87
CA VAL A 47 -0.90 11.98 3.95
C VAL A 47 -0.04 10.82 4.43
N ILE A 48 -0.62 9.62 4.44
CA ILE A 48 0.11 8.35 4.63
C ILE A 48 0.32 7.73 3.25
N PRO A 49 1.55 7.53 2.78
CA PRO A 49 1.78 6.95 1.45
C PRO A 49 1.39 5.48 1.41
N THR A 50 0.56 5.12 0.42
CA THR A 50 0.28 3.72 0.08
C THR A 50 1.42 3.18 -0.78
N ILE A 51 1.95 2.02 -0.40
CA ILE A 51 3.08 1.36 -1.05
C ILE A 51 2.59 0.06 -1.69
N SER A 52 2.87 -0.06 -2.99
CA SER A 52 2.51 -1.20 -3.81
C SER A 52 3.71 -1.62 -4.66
N TRP A 53 3.84 -2.91 -4.98
CA TRP A 53 4.90 -3.45 -5.83
C TRP A 53 4.37 -4.65 -6.63
N ALA A 54 5.02 -4.96 -7.76
CA ALA A 54 4.66 -6.11 -8.58
C ALA A 54 5.79 -7.16 -8.69
N GLY A 55 7.03 -6.77 -8.42
CA GLY A 55 8.19 -7.64 -8.55
C GLY A 55 9.49 -6.88 -8.28
N LYS A 56 10.63 -7.57 -8.42
CA LYS A 56 11.96 -6.97 -8.19
C LYS A 56 12.26 -5.82 -9.17
N ASP A 57 11.70 -5.90 -10.37
CA ASP A 57 11.74 -4.88 -11.42
C ASP A 57 11.13 -3.54 -10.98
N THR A 58 10.26 -3.53 -9.97
CA THR A 58 9.57 -2.31 -9.52
C THR A 58 10.21 -1.60 -8.33
N TYR A 59 11.17 -2.24 -7.64
CA TYR A 59 11.68 -1.74 -6.35
C TYR A 59 12.39 -0.39 -6.44
N SER A 60 13.02 -0.09 -7.57
CA SER A 60 13.76 1.17 -7.78
C SER A 60 12.87 2.41 -7.77
N PHE A 61 11.57 2.27 -8.03
CA PHE A 61 10.63 3.40 -8.05
C PHE A 61 9.47 3.26 -7.06
N CYS A 62 9.03 2.05 -6.70
CA CYS A 62 7.92 1.86 -5.76
C CYS A 62 8.19 2.45 -4.35
N PHE A 63 9.44 2.40 -3.91
CA PHE A 63 9.86 2.85 -2.56
C PHE A 63 10.51 4.23 -2.56
N SER A 64 10.76 4.79 -3.74
CA SER A 64 11.47 6.06 -3.90
C SER A 64 10.57 7.25 -3.56
N GLY A 65 11.16 8.29 -2.99
CA GLY A 65 10.45 9.50 -2.57
C GLY A 65 9.57 9.32 -1.33
N ILE A 66 9.76 8.24 -0.56
CA ILE A 66 9.12 8.04 0.74
C ILE A 66 10.14 8.27 1.84
N ASP A 67 9.78 9.09 2.82
CA ASP A 67 10.65 9.40 3.95
C ASP A 67 10.97 8.15 4.78
N CYS A 68 12.22 8.06 5.23
CA CYS A 68 12.63 7.04 6.17
C CYS A 68 11.88 7.22 7.51
N ASN A 69 11.60 6.12 8.22
CA ASN A 69 10.88 6.12 9.50
C ASN A 69 9.46 6.71 9.42
N SER A 70 8.88 6.78 8.22
CA SER A 70 7.50 7.20 8.01
C SER A 70 6.51 6.09 8.39
N VAL A 71 5.24 6.47 8.55
CA VAL A 71 4.12 5.51 8.56
C VAL A 71 3.71 5.28 7.13
N VAL A 72 3.52 4.02 6.74
CA VAL A 72 3.09 3.64 5.38
C VAL A 72 1.84 2.78 5.43
N SER A 73 1.07 2.74 4.34
CA SER A 73 -0.01 1.77 4.16
C SER A 73 0.34 0.74 3.09
N ILE A 74 -0.06 -0.52 3.30
CA ILE A 74 0.08 -1.61 2.33
C ILE A 74 -1.20 -2.45 2.30
N SER A 75 -1.39 -3.22 1.23
CA SER A 75 -2.54 -4.13 1.09
C SER A 75 -2.08 -5.56 0.82
N THR A 76 -2.75 -6.53 1.46
CA THR A 76 -2.60 -7.96 1.17
C THR A 76 -3.77 -8.54 0.36
N VAL A 77 -4.72 -7.69 -0.03
CA VAL A 77 -5.89 -8.11 -0.79
C VAL A 77 -5.46 -8.61 -2.17
N GLY A 78 -5.74 -9.88 -2.44
CA GLY A 78 -5.44 -10.52 -3.73
C GLY A 78 -4.01 -11.06 -3.88
N THR A 79 -3.10 -10.78 -2.93
CA THR A 79 -1.70 -11.24 -3.01
C THR A 79 -1.45 -12.59 -2.31
N LEU A 80 -2.23 -12.91 -1.28
CA LEU A 80 -1.98 -14.09 -0.43
C LEU A 80 -2.60 -15.41 -0.93
N LYS A 81 -3.19 -15.42 -2.14
CA LYS A 81 -3.94 -16.58 -2.66
C LYS A 81 -3.07 -17.70 -3.22
N SER A 82 -1.82 -17.42 -3.58
CA SER A 82 -0.90 -18.40 -4.16
C SER A 82 0.47 -18.33 -3.50
N VAL A 83 1.20 -19.45 -3.51
CA VAL A 83 2.58 -19.52 -2.99
C VAL A 83 3.49 -18.49 -3.67
N GLU A 84 3.32 -18.32 -4.98
CA GLU A 84 4.06 -17.31 -5.74
C GLU A 84 3.71 -15.88 -5.28
N GLY A 85 2.42 -15.57 -5.13
CA GLY A 85 1.95 -14.26 -4.67
C GLY A 85 2.44 -13.93 -3.27
N GLN A 86 2.41 -14.90 -2.35
CA GLN A 86 2.96 -14.77 -1.01
C GLN A 86 4.48 -14.52 -1.04
N SER A 87 5.23 -15.27 -1.85
CA SER A 87 6.68 -15.08 -2.00
C SER A 87 7.02 -13.68 -2.54
N ILE A 88 6.28 -13.20 -3.55
CA ILE A 88 6.46 -11.85 -4.11
C ILE A 88 6.12 -10.79 -3.07
N PHE A 89 5.05 -10.97 -2.31
CA PHE A 89 4.66 -10.08 -1.23
C PHE A 89 5.77 -10.00 -0.18
N GLN A 90 6.21 -11.13 0.37
CA GLN A 90 7.24 -11.18 1.42
C GLN A 90 8.56 -10.54 0.95
N LYS A 91 9.02 -10.84 -0.27
CA LYS A 91 10.25 -10.25 -0.84
C LYS A 91 10.13 -8.73 -0.98
N GLY A 92 8.99 -8.24 -1.48
CA GLY A 92 8.76 -6.81 -1.63
C GLY A 92 8.58 -6.10 -0.30
N CYS A 93 7.87 -6.72 0.66
CA CYS A 93 7.70 -6.19 2.00
C CYS A 93 9.05 -6.07 2.71
N ARG A 94 9.90 -7.11 2.64
CA ARG A 94 11.28 -7.05 3.16
C ARG A 94 12.09 -5.93 2.52
N LYS A 95 12.02 -5.76 1.19
CA LYS A 95 12.73 -4.67 0.52
C LYS A 95 12.20 -3.30 0.93
N MET A 96 10.88 -3.13 1.01
CA MET A 96 10.24 -1.92 1.52
C MET A 96 10.72 -1.57 2.93
N CYS A 97 10.69 -2.53 3.86
CA CYS A 97 11.16 -2.34 5.23
C CYS A 97 12.64 -1.95 5.28
N SER A 98 13.49 -2.54 4.42
CA SER A 98 14.92 -2.18 4.37
C SER A 98 15.18 -0.75 3.86
N VAL A 99 14.33 -0.23 2.96
CA VAL A 99 14.51 1.09 2.34
C VAL A 99 13.85 2.17 3.19
N ILE A 100 12.59 1.98 3.54
CA ILE A 100 11.76 2.98 4.21
C ILE A 100 11.92 2.91 5.73
N ARG A 101 12.28 1.75 6.30
CA ARG A 101 12.37 1.52 7.75
C ARG A 101 11.14 2.06 8.48
N PRO A 102 9.92 1.65 8.08
CA PRO A 102 8.71 2.30 8.57
C PRO A 102 8.58 2.07 10.08
N LYS A 103 8.12 3.10 10.79
CA LYS A 103 7.86 2.98 12.24
C LYS A 103 6.54 2.27 12.55
N ALA A 104 5.59 2.36 11.62
CA ALA A 104 4.32 1.64 11.68
C ALA A 104 3.80 1.37 10.26
N ILE A 105 3.05 0.28 10.09
CA ILE A 105 2.40 -0.10 8.84
C ILE A 105 0.90 -0.22 9.06
N LEU A 106 0.12 0.54 8.28
CA LEU A 106 -1.32 0.33 8.17
C LEU A 106 -1.58 -0.77 7.14
N LEU A 107 -1.97 -1.96 7.59
CA LEU A 107 -2.16 -3.12 6.75
C LEU A 107 -3.64 -3.31 6.43
N TYR A 108 -4.00 -3.16 5.15
CA TYR A 108 -5.34 -3.47 4.67
C TYR A 108 -5.42 -4.92 4.17
N GLY A 109 -6.15 -5.76 4.90
CA GLY A 109 -6.35 -7.17 4.61
C GLY A 109 -5.89 -8.11 5.72
N ASN A 110 -5.59 -9.35 5.34
CA ASN A 110 -5.11 -10.37 6.28
C ASN A 110 -3.63 -10.20 6.55
N ILE A 111 -3.22 -10.41 7.81
CA ILE A 111 -1.81 -10.42 8.17
C ILE A 111 -1.16 -11.60 7.44
N PRO A 112 -0.11 -11.36 6.65
CA PRO A 112 0.62 -12.41 5.95
C PRO A 112 1.52 -13.16 6.93
N ASP A 113 1.92 -14.37 6.58
CA ASP A 113 3.03 -15.05 7.24
C ASP A 113 4.34 -14.32 6.90
N PHE A 114 4.65 -13.29 7.68
CA PHE A 114 5.83 -12.44 7.52
C PHE A 114 6.22 -11.86 8.88
N ASP A 115 7.50 -11.99 9.21
CA ASP A 115 8.06 -11.36 10.41
C ASP A 115 8.31 -9.86 10.15
N PHE A 116 7.51 -9.02 10.79
CA PHE A 116 7.65 -7.56 10.74
C PHE A 116 8.68 -7.01 11.73
N GLY A 117 9.30 -7.86 12.57
CA GLY A 117 10.18 -7.44 13.64
C GLY A 117 9.46 -6.52 14.63
N GLU A 118 10.08 -5.40 14.96
CA GLU A 118 9.55 -4.41 15.92
C GLU A 118 8.58 -3.40 15.30
N ILE A 119 8.25 -3.52 14.00
CA ILE A 119 7.38 -2.57 13.31
C ILE A 119 5.94 -2.76 13.81
N GLU A 120 5.32 -1.68 14.28
CA GLU A 120 3.91 -1.68 14.69
C GLU A 120 2.98 -1.94 13.49
N ILE A 121 2.13 -2.95 13.58
CA ILE A 121 1.16 -3.29 12.53
C ILE A 121 -0.26 -2.97 13.00
N ILE A 122 -0.91 -2.06 12.28
CA ILE A 122 -2.31 -1.70 12.50
C ILE A 122 -3.13 -2.34 11.38
N GLN A 123 -3.85 -3.42 11.71
CA GLN A 123 -4.62 -4.19 10.75
C GLN A 123 -6.02 -3.60 10.53
N TYR A 124 -6.41 -3.47 9.25
CA TYR A 124 -7.77 -3.18 8.82
C TYR A 124 -8.27 -4.33 7.94
N LYS A 125 -9.28 -5.06 8.42
CA LYS A 125 -9.90 -6.12 7.63
C LYS A 125 -10.69 -5.54 6.46
N TYR A 126 -10.61 -6.20 5.31
CA TYR A 126 -11.41 -5.79 4.16
C TYR A 126 -12.80 -6.42 4.25
N SER A 127 -13.81 -5.64 3.87
CA SER A 127 -15.16 -6.14 3.68
C SER A 127 -15.53 -6.02 2.22
N ARG A 128 -16.25 -7.02 1.72
CA ARG A 128 -16.84 -6.99 0.38
C ARG A 128 -18.35 -6.91 0.55
N TYR A 129 -18.96 -5.95 -0.12
CA TYR A 129 -20.42 -5.92 -0.25
C TYR A 129 -20.83 -7.08 -1.16
N ASP A 130 -21.53 -8.07 -0.60
CA ASP A 130 -22.13 -9.16 -1.35
C ASP A 130 -23.43 -8.63 -1.96
N TRP A 131 -23.34 -8.18 -3.21
CA TRP A 131 -24.47 -7.63 -3.95
C TRP A 131 -25.61 -8.64 -4.14
N LYS A 132 -25.31 -9.95 -4.15
CA LYS A 132 -26.32 -11.01 -4.30
C LYS A 132 -27.13 -11.17 -3.02
N ASN A 133 -26.47 -11.10 -1.88
CA ASN A 133 -27.10 -11.31 -0.57
C ASN A 133 -27.42 -10.01 0.17
N ARG A 134 -27.15 -8.84 -0.44
CA ARG A 134 -27.27 -7.49 0.15
C ARG A 134 -26.67 -7.38 1.55
N LYS A 135 -25.53 -8.05 1.77
CA LYS A 135 -24.86 -8.13 3.07
C LYS A 135 -23.37 -7.84 2.93
N ASN A 136 -22.78 -7.26 3.97
CA ASN A 136 -21.33 -7.15 4.06
C ASN A 136 -20.74 -8.48 4.51
N LYS A 137 -19.76 -8.99 3.76
CA LYS A 137 -18.89 -10.09 4.20
C LYS A 137 -17.54 -9.49 4.62
N VAL A 138 -17.22 -9.63 5.90
CA VAL A 138 -15.89 -9.28 6.45
C VAL A 138 -15.01 -10.52 6.34
N TYR A 139 -13.81 -10.36 5.82
CA TYR A 139 -12.81 -11.43 5.64
C TYR A 139 -11.65 -11.28 6.62
#